data_AF-A0A2P4YAI7-F1
#
_entry.id   AF-A0A2P4YAI7-F1
#
_cell.length_a   1.000
_cell.length_b   1.000
_cell.length_c   1.000
_cell.angle_alpha   90.00
_cell.angle_beta   90.00
_cell.angle_gamma   90.00
#
_symmetry.space_group_name_H-M   'P 1'
#
loop_
_entity.id
_entity.type
_entity.pdbx_description
1 polymer ?
#
loop_
_entity_poly.entity_id
_entity_poly.type
_entity_poly.pdbx_seq_one_letter_code
_entity_poly.pdbx_strand_id
1 'polypeptide(L)'
;PTDTSTYNINYQFMLGNALLVTPVVNQGATSVTGYYPAGVWYNIFDYSKISSTGGSVTMTVTLYDMPVHIRGGTILAMHQAALTTTAARLTPFDILVALPASGSASGGLYLDDGETINNPSATIVNFSASVGSFTSTVSQNNYAGAPTSLVNKMIVLGVTSSPSSVSIGLITKYDSTTQRLEISLSSVNQTIGTSFTITWT
;
A
#
# COMPACT_ATOMS: atom_id res chain seq x y z
N PRO A 1 -2.37 14.88 18.98
CA PRO A 1 -1.07 14.87 18.26
C PRO A 1 0.06 15.29 19.21
N THR A 2 1.15 14.52 19.30
CA THR A 2 2.22 14.75 20.31
C THR A 2 3.53 15.27 19.71
N ASP A 3 3.74 15.12 18.41
CA ASP A 3 4.92 15.62 17.71
C ASP A 3 4.68 17.04 17.19
N THR A 4 5.08 18.03 17.98
CA THR A 4 4.89 19.46 17.68
C THR A 4 5.69 19.93 16.47
N SER A 5 6.73 19.19 16.07
CA SER A 5 7.54 19.49 14.88
C SER A 5 6.70 19.48 13.60
N THR A 6 5.59 18.72 13.61
CA THR A 6 4.67 18.59 12.47
C THR A 6 3.76 19.80 12.29
N TYR A 7 3.59 20.67 13.30
CA TYR A 7 2.54 21.69 13.33
C TYR A 7 2.73 22.79 12.28
N ASN A 8 3.98 23.09 11.94
CA ASN A 8 4.33 24.14 10.99
C ASN A 8 4.69 23.60 9.60
N ILE A 9 4.49 22.30 9.35
CA ILE A 9 4.80 21.69 8.06
C ILE A 9 3.64 21.95 7.10
N ASN A 10 3.93 22.68 6.02
CA ASN A 10 2.97 23.12 5.02
C ASN A 10 3.34 22.75 3.57
N TYR A 11 4.50 22.14 3.36
CA TYR A 11 4.98 21.67 2.04
C TYR A 11 5.01 20.14 1.93
N GLN A 12 4.33 19.44 2.84
CA GLN A 12 4.19 17.99 2.86
C GLN A 12 2.81 17.66 3.43
N PHE A 13 2.18 16.59 2.95
CA PHE A 13 0.84 16.22 3.42
C PHE A 13 0.64 14.72 3.44
N MET A 14 -0.33 14.29 4.25
CA MET A 14 -0.81 12.90 4.28
C MET A 14 -2.06 12.77 3.41
N LEU A 15 -2.12 11.73 2.58
CA LEU A 15 -3.35 11.24 1.99
C LEU A 15 -3.86 10.08 2.85
N GLY A 16 -4.97 10.32 3.55
CA GLY A 16 -5.45 9.43 4.60
C GLY A 16 -4.41 9.27 5.72
N ASN A 17 -4.30 8.08 6.29
CA ASN A 17 -3.30 7.75 7.32
C ASN A 17 -2.05 7.05 6.76
N ALA A 18 -2.03 6.75 5.46
CA ALA A 18 -1.10 5.81 4.85
C ALA A 18 -0.03 6.46 3.99
N LEU A 19 -0.35 7.46 3.16
CA LEU A 19 0.59 8.00 2.19
C LEU A 19 1.09 9.38 2.60
N LEU A 20 2.39 9.55 2.69
CA LEU A 20 3.07 10.84 2.89
C LEU A 20 3.62 11.33 1.55
N VAL A 21 3.11 12.46 1.09
CA VAL A 21 3.53 13.10 -0.16
C VAL A 21 4.46 14.26 0.16
N THR A 22 5.65 14.29 -0.44
CA THR A 22 6.66 15.35 -0.26
C THR A 22 6.95 16.03 -1.61
N PRO A 23 6.13 17.00 -2.05
CA PRO A 23 6.30 17.67 -3.34
C PRO A 23 7.60 18.45 -3.46
N VAL A 24 8.16 18.48 -4.67
CA VAL A 24 9.27 19.37 -5.04
C VAL A 24 8.68 20.71 -5.49
N VAL A 25 8.79 21.74 -4.65
CA VAL A 25 8.14 23.05 -4.89
C VAL A 25 9.09 24.17 -5.31
N ASN A 26 10.40 23.90 -5.34
CA ASN A 26 11.41 24.89 -5.71
C ASN A 26 11.93 24.63 -7.13
N GLN A 27 11.96 25.68 -7.95
CA GLN A 27 12.46 25.60 -9.32
C GLN A 27 13.92 25.15 -9.35
N GLY A 28 14.25 24.19 -10.22
CA GLY A 28 15.61 23.70 -10.43
C GLY A 28 16.16 22.84 -9.29
N ALA A 29 15.35 22.48 -8.29
CA ALA A 29 15.79 21.64 -7.20
C ALA A 29 16.14 20.22 -7.66
N THR A 30 17.28 19.72 -7.21
CA THR A 30 17.75 18.33 -7.40
C THR A 30 17.62 17.49 -6.13
N SER A 31 17.06 18.09 -5.07
CA SER A 31 16.75 17.43 -3.81
C SER A 31 15.53 18.08 -3.17
N VAL A 32 14.83 17.33 -2.32
CA VAL A 32 13.75 17.83 -1.48
C VAL A 32 13.93 17.31 -0.06
N THR A 33 13.59 18.13 0.93
CA THR A 33 13.64 17.75 2.34
C THR A 33 12.22 17.63 2.87
N GLY A 34 11.86 16.45 3.36
CA GLY A 34 10.58 16.18 4.01
C GLY A 34 10.78 15.76 5.45
N TYR A 35 9.82 16.04 6.33
CA TYR A 35 9.83 15.51 7.68
C TYR A 35 9.16 14.13 7.70
N TYR A 36 9.77 13.18 8.41
CA TYR A 36 9.23 11.85 8.57
C TYR A 36 8.97 11.64 10.06
N PRO A 37 7.70 11.56 10.49
CA PRO A 37 7.36 11.18 11.86
C PRO A 37 7.98 9.84 12.24
N ALA A 38 8.12 9.60 13.54
CA ALA A 38 8.68 8.35 14.05
C ALA A 38 7.93 7.12 13.48
N GLY A 39 8.69 6.17 12.95
CA GLY A 39 8.15 4.99 12.28
C GLY A 39 8.98 4.57 11.06
N VAL A 40 8.43 3.60 10.33
CA VAL A 40 9.01 3.12 9.07
C VAL A 40 8.19 3.69 7.93
N TRP A 41 8.87 4.16 6.88
CA TRP A 41 8.27 4.72 5.68
C TRP A 41 8.90 4.07 4.47
N TYR A 42 8.09 3.63 3.53
CA TYR A 42 8.58 2.97 2.31
C TYR A 42 8.19 3.78 1.09
N ASN A 43 9.12 4.06 0.20
CA ASN A 43 8.81 4.70 -1.07
C ASN A 43 7.92 3.76 -1.92
N ILE A 44 6.82 4.27 -2.48
CA ILE A 44 5.86 3.40 -3.19
C ILE A 44 6.31 3.02 -4.62
N PHE A 45 7.37 3.65 -5.14
CA PHE A 45 7.88 3.43 -6.48
C PHE A 45 9.08 2.47 -6.48
N ASP A 46 10.10 2.76 -5.66
CA ASP A 46 11.32 1.96 -5.59
C ASP A 46 11.41 1.04 -4.36
N TYR A 47 10.46 1.17 -3.42
CA TYR A 47 10.38 0.40 -2.18
C TYR A 47 11.55 0.60 -1.21
N SER A 48 12.36 1.64 -1.40
CA SER A 48 13.38 2.05 -0.45
C SER A 48 12.75 2.39 0.90
N LYS A 49 13.48 2.11 1.99
CA LYS A 49 13.00 2.21 3.36
C LYS A 49 13.68 3.35 4.11
N ILE A 50 12.87 4.18 4.76
CA ILE A 50 13.29 5.19 5.72
C ILE A 50 12.81 4.74 7.12
N SER A 51 13.77 4.48 8.01
CA SER A 51 13.50 4.31 9.44
C SER A 51 13.72 5.65 10.14
N SER A 52 12.65 6.31 10.56
CA SER A 52 12.71 7.63 11.19
C SER A 52 12.42 7.56 12.69
N THR A 53 13.15 8.35 13.47
CA THR A 53 12.83 8.64 14.89
C THR A 53 12.05 9.95 15.06
N GLY A 54 11.56 10.53 13.97
CA GLY A 54 11.02 11.90 13.93
C GLY A 54 12.10 12.87 13.49
N GLY A 55 12.10 13.26 12.21
CA GLY A 55 13.14 14.14 11.68
C GLY A 55 13.05 14.40 10.19
N SER A 56 13.83 15.37 9.73
CA SER A 56 13.93 15.72 8.32
C SER A 56 14.86 14.78 7.56
N VAL A 57 14.44 14.35 6.39
CA VAL A 57 15.24 13.53 5.46
C VAL A 57 15.30 14.26 4.12
N THR A 58 16.52 14.46 3.63
CA THR A 58 16.78 15.02 2.31
C THR A 58 16.94 13.88 1.30
N MET A 59 16.17 13.92 0.22
CA MET A 59 16.17 12.93 -0.86
C MET A 59 16.60 13.61 -2.15
N THR A 60 17.48 12.96 -2.89
CA THR A 60 17.79 13.35 -4.28
C THR A 60 16.57 13.08 -5.15
N VAL A 61 16.24 14.03 -6.02
CA VAL A 61 15.12 13.94 -6.97
C VAL A 61 15.56 14.41 -8.35
N THR A 62 15.03 13.78 -9.37
CA THR A 62 15.09 14.23 -10.76
C THR A 62 13.80 14.99 -11.11
N LEU A 63 13.74 15.53 -12.34
CA LEU A 63 12.53 16.16 -12.85
C LEU A 63 11.29 15.25 -12.86
N TYR A 64 11.50 13.93 -12.89
CA TYR A 64 10.42 12.93 -12.99
C TYR A 64 10.03 12.34 -11.63
N ASP A 65 10.71 12.73 -10.56
CA ASP A 65 10.47 12.15 -9.23
C ASP A 65 9.49 13.01 -8.42
N MET A 66 8.55 12.32 -7.78
CA MET A 66 7.69 12.89 -6.74
C MET A 66 7.72 11.94 -5.53
N PRO A 67 8.47 12.25 -4.47
CA PRO A 67 8.57 11.36 -3.33
C PRO A 67 7.23 11.12 -2.64
N VAL A 68 6.80 9.86 -2.64
CA VAL A 68 5.60 9.38 -1.95
C VAL A 68 5.96 8.14 -1.15
N HIS A 69 5.64 8.15 0.14
CA HIS A 69 5.97 7.05 1.03
C HIS A 69 4.73 6.49 1.72
N ILE A 70 4.58 5.17 1.70
CA ILE A 70 3.61 4.46 2.52
C ILE A 70 4.14 4.30 3.95
N ARG A 71 3.29 4.60 4.92
CA ARG A 71 3.55 4.44 6.35
C ARG A 71 3.51 2.97 6.73
N GLY A 72 4.54 2.49 7.41
CA GLY A 72 4.54 1.17 8.05
C GLY A 72 3.34 1.05 9.00
N GLY A 73 2.68 -0.10 8.96
CA GLY A 73 1.43 -0.37 9.68
C GLY A 73 0.18 -0.22 8.81
N THR A 74 0.32 0.12 7.54
CA THR A 74 -0.81 0.32 6.62
C THR A 74 -0.81 -0.66 5.45
N ILE A 75 -2.00 -0.90 4.92
CA ILE A 75 -2.25 -1.75 3.74
C ILE A 75 -3.08 -0.96 2.74
N LEU A 76 -2.67 -0.96 1.47
CA LEU A 76 -3.40 -0.35 0.37
C LEU A 76 -3.88 -1.42 -0.62
N ALA A 77 -5.13 -1.29 -1.07
CA ALA A 77 -5.62 -1.98 -2.26
C ALA A 77 -5.67 -0.99 -3.42
N MET A 78 -5.04 -1.32 -4.53
CA MET A 78 -4.87 -0.42 -5.67
C MET A 78 -5.28 -1.11 -6.95
N HIS A 79 -6.10 -0.47 -7.77
CA HIS A 79 -6.23 -0.87 -9.17
C HIS A 79 -4.91 -0.61 -9.91
N GLN A 80 -4.69 -1.35 -11.00
CA GLN A 80 -3.59 -1.05 -11.91
C GLN A 80 -3.90 0.22 -12.72
N ALA A 81 -2.84 0.89 -13.17
CA ALA A 81 -2.99 2.09 -13.96
C ALA A 81 -3.67 1.79 -15.31
N ALA A 82 -4.62 2.66 -15.68
CA ALA A 82 -5.24 2.69 -17.00
C ALA A 82 -5.50 4.15 -17.40
N LEU A 83 -5.77 4.37 -18.70
CA LEU A 83 -5.96 5.73 -19.25
C LEU A 83 -7.25 6.42 -18.76
N THR A 84 -8.23 5.66 -18.27
CA THR A 84 -9.48 6.19 -17.70
C THR A 84 -9.86 5.44 -16.43
N THR A 85 -10.64 6.06 -15.56
CA THR A 85 -11.18 5.40 -14.36
C THR A 85 -12.09 4.24 -14.72
N THR A 86 -12.89 4.36 -15.80
CA THR A 86 -13.71 3.26 -16.33
C THR A 86 -12.85 2.03 -16.65
N ALA A 87 -11.71 2.22 -17.32
CA ALA A 87 -10.79 1.12 -17.62
C ALA A 87 -10.05 0.62 -16.36
N ALA A 88 -9.62 1.53 -15.47
CA ALA A 88 -8.89 1.18 -14.25
C ALA A 88 -9.73 0.29 -13.32
N ARG A 89 -11.04 0.56 -13.19
CA ARG A 89 -11.97 -0.25 -12.38
C ARG A 89 -12.12 -1.70 -12.85
N LEU A 90 -11.77 -1.99 -14.10
CA LEU A 90 -11.76 -3.34 -14.67
C LEU A 90 -10.43 -4.06 -14.46
N THR A 91 -9.38 -3.35 -14.03
CA THR A 91 -8.09 -3.96 -13.74
C THR A 91 -8.13 -4.69 -12.40
N PRO A 92 -7.37 -5.78 -12.23
CA PRO A 92 -7.26 -6.46 -10.96
C PRO A 92 -6.61 -5.55 -9.90
N PHE A 93 -6.85 -5.87 -8.63
CA PHE A 93 -6.20 -5.21 -7.51
C PHE A 93 -4.78 -5.74 -7.29
N ASP A 94 -3.86 -4.83 -7.03
CA ASP A 94 -2.59 -5.10 -6.36
C ASP A 94 -2.72 -4.67 -4.88
N ILE A 95 -2.34 -5.55 -3.95
CA ILE A 95 -2.34 -5.27 -2.51
C ILE A 95 -0.93 -4.92 -2.06
N LEU A 96 -0.73 -3.73 -1.48
CA LEU A 96 0.54 -3.29 -0.92
C LEU A 96 0.47 -3.28 0.60
N VAL A 97 1.25 -4.15 1.23
CA VAL A 97 1.38 -4.28 2.69
C VAL A 97 2.69 -3.64 3.13
N ALA A 98 2.64 -2.61 3.97
CA ALA A 98 3.84 -2.01 4.57
C ALA A 98 3.96 -2.44 6.04
N LEU A 99 4.80 -3.44 6.34
CA LEU A 99 5.00 -3.87 7.72
C LEU A 99 5.87 -2.85 8.47
N PRO A 100 5.48 -2.41 9.68
CA PRO A 100 6.36 -1.62 10.55
C PRO A 100 7.33 -2.53 11.31
N ALA A 101 8.21 -1.95 12.12
CA ALA A 101 9.08 -2.74 13.02
C ALA A 101 8.30 -3.61 14.03
N SER A 102 7.08 -3.20 14.43
CA SER A 102 6.18 -4.02 15.26
C SER A 102 5.54 -5.19 14.50
N GLY A 103 5.71 -5.25 13.17
CA GLY A 103 5.32 -6.38 12.34
C GLY A 103 3.83 -6.50 12.04
N SER A 104 2.98 -5.53 12.42
CA SER A 104 1.53 -5.58 12.18
C SER A 104 1.07 -4.42 11.30
N ALA A 105 0.23 -4.69 10.31
CA ALA A 105 -0.37 -3.69 9.43
C ALA A 105 -1.86 -3.92 9.23
N SER A 106 -2.59 -2.85 8.90
CA SER A 106 -4.03 -2.92 8.65
C SER A 106 -4.46 -1.96 7.54
N GLY A 107 -5.59 -2.23 6.91
CA GLY A 107 -6.18 -1.38 5.91
C GLY A 107 -7.60 -1.84 5.59
N GLY A 108 -8.22 -1.19 4.62
CA GLY A 108 -9.53 -1.60 4.16
C GLY A 108 -9.82 -1.12 2.76
N LEU A 109 -10.85 -1.70 2.17
CA LEU A 109 -11.38 -1.34 0.87
C LEU A 109 -12.88 -1.17 0.97
N TYR A 110 -13.36 -0.04 0.49
CA TYR A 110 -14.76 0.18 0.16
C TYR A 110 -14.89 0.15 -1.36
N LEU A 111 -15.78 -0.70 -1.89
CA LEU A 111 -15.97 -0.91 -3.31
C LEU A 111 -17.46 -0.91 -3.65
N ASP A 112 -17.89 0.02 -4.49
CA ASP A 112 -19.26 0.12 -5.02
C ASP A 112 -19.25 0.31 -6.54
N ASP A 113 -20.30 0.90 -7.13
CA ASP A 113 -20.36 1.24 -8.56
C ASP A 113 -19.69 2.58 -8.91
N GLY A 114 -19.45 3.45 -7.92
CA GLY A 114 -18.89 4.79 -8.07
C GLY A 114 -19.77 5.84 -8.72
N GLU A 115 -21.05 5.55 -8.97
CA GLU A 115 -21.97 6.44 -9.68
C GLU A 115 -23.27 6.67 -8.91
N THR A 116 -23.74 5.67 -8.16
CA THR A 116 -25.00 5.76 -7.41
C THR A 116 -24.87 6.73 -6.24
N ILE A 117 -25.70 7.78 -6.26
CA ILE A 117 -25.65 8.87 -5.28
C ILE A 117 -26.14 8.43 -3.89
N ASN A 118 -27.25 7.69 -3.84
CA ASN A 118 -27.94 7.38 -2.59
C ASN A 118 -27.91 5.87 -2.33
N ASN A 119 -27.34 5.48 -1.19
CA ASN A 119 -27.26 4.09 -0.72
C ASN A 119 -26.73 3.10 -1.77
N PRO A 120 -25.53 3.33 -2.34
CA PRO A 120 -24.94 2.38 -3.28
C PRO A 120 -24.74 1.02 -2.62
N SER A 121 -24.98 -0.04 -3.39
CA SER A 121 -24.62 -1.40 -2.98
C SER A 121 -23.09 -1.52 -2.92
N ALA A 122 -22.55 -1.63 -1.71
CA ALA A 122 -21.11 -1.65 -1.48
C ALA A 122 -20.62 -3.00 -0.92
N THR A 123 -19.36 -3.30 -1.21
CA THR A 123 -18.55 -4.35 -0.57
C THR A 123 -17.50 -3.67 0.32
N ILE A 124 -17.38 -4.12 1.56
CA ILE A 124 -16.43 -3.61 2.55
C ILE A 124 -15.50 -4.74 2.97
N VAL A 125 -14.21 -4.55 2.72
CA VAL A 125 -13.15 -5.53 3.01
C VAL A 125 -12.18 -4.93 4.02
N ASN A 126 -11.85 -5.69 5.06
CA ASN A 126 -10.85 -5.34 6.05
C ASN A 126 -9.60 -6.19 5.85
N PHE A 127 -8.44 -5.55 5.84
CA PHE A 127 -7.15 -6.20 5.71
C PHE A 127 -6.40 -6.14 7.03
N SER A 128 -5.76 -7.25 7.39
CA SER A 128 -4.83 -7.34 8.50
C SER A 128 -3.62 -8.16 8.08
N ALA A 129 -2.42 -7.71 8.43
CA ALA A 129 -1.19 -8.44 8.22
C ALA A 129 -0.36 -8.49 9.49
N SER A 130 0.34 -9.59 9.68
CA SER A 130 1.42 -9.77 10.65
C SER A 130 2.65 -10.32 9.94
N VAL A 131 3.76 -10.46 10.66
CA VAL A 131 4.92 -11.21 10.13
C VAL A 131 4.47 -12.61 9.73
N GLY A 132 4.68 -12.97 8.45
CA GLY A 132 4.34 -14.29 7.91
C GLY A 132 2.88 -14.49 7.49
N SER A 133 1.99 -13.50 7.65
CA SER A 133 0.57 -13.67 7.32
C SER A 133 -0.13 -12.38 6.88
N PHE A 134 -1.05 -12.54 5.94
CA PHE A 134 -2.02 -11.54 5.51
C PHE A 134 -3.40 -12.17 5.50
N THR A 135 -4.42 -11.45 5.97
CA THR A 135 -5.83 -11.85 5.92
C THR A 135 -6.68 -10.74 5.37
N SER A 136 -7.54 -11.10 4.42
CA SER A 136 -8.62 -10.30 3.86
C SER A 136 -9.95 -10.81 4.39
N THR A 137 -10.73 -9.95 5.04
CA THR A 137 -12.03 -10.27 5.63
C THR A 137 -13.13 -9.41 5.02
N VAL A 138 -14.06 -10.04 4.31
CA VAL A 138 -15.23 -9.36 3.73
C VAL A 138 -16.30 -9.20 4.81
N SER A 139 -16.55 -7.95 5.20
CA SER A 139 -17.54 -7.59 6.24
C SER A 139 -18.91 -7.23 5.68
N GLN A 140 -18.97 -6.81 4.42
CA GLN A 140 -20.19 -6.57 3.65
C GLN A 140 -19.88 -6.91 2.19
N ASN A 141 -20.80 -7.54 1.46
CA ASN A 141 -20.56 -7.98 0.08
C ASN A 141 -21.75 -7.73 -0.84
N ASN A 142 -22.25 -6.50 -0.88
CA ASN A 142 -23.47 -6.18 -1.62
C ASN A 142 -23.20 -5.70 -3.05
N TYR A 143 -21.95 -5.31 -3.37
CA TYR A 143 -21.61 -4.87 -4.73
C TYR A 143 -21.42 -6.06 -5.66
N ALA A 144 -22.25 -6.15 -6.70
CA ALA A 144 -22.27 -7.28 -7.63
C ALA A 144 -20.95 -7.47 -8.43
N GLY A 145 -20.13 -6.43 -8.56
CA GLY A 145 -18.83 -6.52 -9.23
C GLY A 145 -17.73 -7.16 -8.38
N ALA A 146 -17.85 -7.15 -7.05
CA ALA A 146 -16.79 -7.61 -6.14
C ALA A 146 -16.39 -9.10 -6.33
N PRO A 147 -17.31 -10.04 -6.61
CA PRO A 147 -16.95 -11.44 -6.91
C PRO A 147 -16.14 -11.62 -8.19
N THR A 148 -16.12 -10.63 -9.10
CA THR A 148 -15.33 -10.68 -10.35
C THR A 148 -14.07 -9.81 -10.31
N SER A 149 -13.92 -8.97 -9.28
CA SER A 149 -12.73 -8.15 -9.09
C SER A 149 -11.58 -9.00 -8.55
N LEU A 150 -10.67 -9.38 -9.44
CA LEU A 150 -9.51 -10.22 -9.14
C LEU A 150 -8.45 -9.46 -8.33
N VAL A 151 -7.63 -10.22 -7.59
CA VAL A 151 -6.38 -9.77 -7.00
C VAL A 151 -5.24 -10.35 -7.82
N ASN A 152 -4.40 -9.49 -8.40
CA ASN A 152 -3.31 -9.91 -9.29
C ASN A 152 -2.04 -10.26 -8.51
N LYS A 153 -1.64 -9.42 -7.56
CA LYS A 153 -0.49 -9.70 -6.70
C LYS A 153 -0.59 -9.01 -5.34
N MET A 154 0.20 -9.50 -4.41
CA MET A 154 0.49 -8.86 -3.13
C MET A 154 1.98 -8.50 -3.06
N ILE A 155 2.27 -7.27 -2.66
CA ILE A 155 3.62 -6.77 -2.38
C ILE A 155 3.70 -6.55 -0.87
N VAL A 156 4.62 -7.24 -0.20
CA VAL A 156 4.83 -7.11 1.25
C VAL A 156 6.21 -6.50 1.50
N LEU A 157 6.23 -5.33 2.13
CA LEU A 157 7.43 -4.62 2.52
C LEU A 157 7.75 -4.90 3.98
N GLY A 158 9.05 -4.95 4.33
CA GLY A 158 9.51 -5.25 5.68
C GLY A 158 9.62 -6.75 5.98
N VAL A 159 9.66 -7.60 4.96
CA VAL A 159 9.95 -9.04 5.11
C VAL A 159 11.45 -9.23 5.27
N THR A 160 11.90 -9.62 6.45
CA THR A 160 13.34 -9.59 6.83
C THR A 160 14.15 -10.76 6.28
N SER A 161 13.51 -11.85 5.90
CA SER A 161 14.16 -13.06 5.37
C SER A 161 13.38 -13.59 4.18
N SER A 162 14.09 -14.15 3.19
CA SER A 162 13.47 -14.74 2.01
C SER A 162 12.56 -15.90 2.44
N PRO A 163 11.26 -15.85 2.15
CA PRO A 163 10.39 -17.01 2.35
C PRO A 163 10.73 -18.09 1.34
N SER A 164 10.54 -19.33 1.75
CA SER A 164 10.66 -20.55 0.95
C SER A 164 9.35 -20.95 0.26
N SER A 165 8.20 -20.59 0.84
CA SER A 165 6.88 -20.94 0.29
C SER A 165 5.78 -19.95 0.68
N VAL A 166 4.65 -20.04 -0.03
CA VAL A 166 3.41 -19.31 0.23
C VAL A 166 2.22 -20.28 0.20
N SER A 167 1.19 -20.03 1.01
CA SER A 167 0.00 -20.90 1.06
C SER A 167 -0.88 -20.80 -0.19
N ILE A 168 -0.88 -19.64 -0.84
CA ILE A 168 -1.67 -19.35 -2.05
C ILE A 168 -0.81 -18.49 -2.98
N GLY A 169 -0.85 -18.79 -4.28
CA GLY A 169 -0.09 -18.06 -5.29
C GLY A 169 1.36 -18.54 -5.42
N LEU A 170 2.22 -17.68 -5.92
CA LEU A 170 3.64 -17.97 -6.16
C LEU A 170 4.51 -16.79 -5.76
N ILE A 171 5.63 -17.06 -5.07
CA ILE A 171 6.68 -16.05 -4.85
C ILE A 171 7.31 -15.73 -6.21
N THR A 172 7.15 -14.50 -6.67
CA THR A 172 7.76 -14.05 -7.94
C THR A 172 9.04 -13.27 -7.71
N LYS A 173 9.20 -12.66 -6.54
CA LYS A 173 10.40 -11.90 -6.19
C LYS A 173 10.60 -11.82 -4.69
N TYR A 174 11.85 -11.90 -4.27
CA TYR A 174 12.30 -11.39 -2.99
C TYR A 174 13.52 -10.52 -3.21
N ASP A 175 13.50 -9.31 -2.65
CA ASP A 175 14.59 -8.35 -2.70
C ASP A 175 15.04 -8.04 -1.28
N SER A 176 16.21 -8.55 -0.91
CA SER A 176 16.77 -8.40 0.43
C SER A 176 17.17 -6.96 0.76
N THR A 177 17.49 -6.15 -0.24
CA THR A 177 17.90 -4.74 -0.05
C THR A 177 16.70 -3.89 0.40
N THR A 178 15.56 -4.08 -0.27
CA THR A 178 14.31 -3.36 0.05
C THR A 178 13.41 -4.11 1.02
N GLN A 179 13.76 -5.35 1.39
CA GLN A 179 12.93 -6.25 2.21
C GLN A 179 11.53 -6.44 1.61
N ARG A 180 11.49 -6.54 0.28
CA ARG A 180 10.25 -6.64 -0.51
C ARG A 180 10.04 -8.08 -0.97
N LEU A 181 8.88 -8.62 -0.61
CA LEU A 181 8.34 -9.87 -1.12
C LEU A 181 7.22 -9.56 -2.12
N GLU A 182 7.24 -10.19 -3.30
CA GLU A 182 6.13 -10.15 -4.26
C GLU A 182 5.54 -11.56 -4.43
N ILE A 183 4.22 -11.65 -4.27
CA ILE A 183 3.42 -12.87 -4.40
C ILE A 183 2.41 -12.67 -5.51
N SER A 184 2.53 -13.44 -6.59
CA SER A 184 1.55 -13.45 -7.67
C SER A 184 0.35 -14.31 -7.29
N LEU A 185 -0.85 -13.79 -7.58
CA LEU A 185 -2.14 -14.46 -7.42
C LEU A 185 -2.82 -14.70 -8.77
N SER A 186 -2.15 -14.39 -9.89
CA SER A 186 -2.72 -14.53 -11.23
C SER A 186 -3.08 -15.96 -11.62
N SER A 187 -2.49 -16.97 -10.97
CA SER A 187 -2.78 -18.40 -11.21
C SER A 187 -3.92 -18.97 -10.36
N VAL A 188 -4.42 -18.22 -9.37
CA VAL A 188 -5.38 -18.73 -8.37
C VAL A 188 -6.76 -18.08 -8.44
N ASN A 189 -6.99 -17.16 -9.40
CA ASN A 189 -8.27 -16.45 -9.59
C ASN A 189 -8.85 -15.89 -8.29
N GLN A 190 -7.99 -15.42 -7.38
CA GLN A 190 -8.42 -14.87 -6.10
C GLN A 190 -9.19 -13.58 -6.34
N THR A 191 -10.33 -13.41 -5.68
CA THR A 191 -11.18 -12.22 -5.81
C THR A 191 -11.20 -11.43 -4.50
N ILE A 192 -11.43 -10.12 -4.60
CA ILE A 192 -11.53 -9.24 -3.44
C ILE A 192 -12.84 -9.43 -2.66
N GLY A 193 -13.88 -9.93 -3.35
CA GLY A 193 -15.20 -10.21 -2.79
C GLY A 193 -15.29 -11.51 -1.97
N THR A 194 -14.18 -12.22 -1.76
CA THR A 194 -14.13 -13.42 -0.92
C THR A 194 -13.06 -13.27 0.16
N SER A 195 -13.31 -13.72 1.40
CA SER A 195 -12.29 -13.70 2.45
C SER A 195 -11.20 -14.73 2.16
N PHE A 196 -9.94 -14.38 2.38
CA PHE A 196 -8.81 -15.28 2.17
C PHE A 196 -7.62 -14.92 3.08
N THR A 197 -6.76 -15.90 3.31
CA THR A 197 -5.52 -15.76 4.08
C THR A 197 -4.33 -16.26 3.27
N ILE A 198 -3.26 -15.48 3.23
CA ILE A 198 -1.97 -15.86 2.65
C ILE A 198 -0.96 -15.92 3.78
N THR A 199 -0.27 -17.05 3.92
CA THR A 199 0.88 -17.20 4.82
C THR A 199 2.15 -17.41 4.00
N TRP A 200 3.29 -16.93 4.50
CA TRP A 200 4.60 -17.14 3.90
C TRP A 200 5.61 -17.56 4.97
N THR A 201 6.46 -18.53 4.64
CA THR A 201 7.47 -19.13 5.53
C THR A 201 8.81 -19.25 4.83
#